data_AF-A0A9E1FCI8-F1
#
_entry.id   AF-A0A9E1FCI8-F1
#
_cell.length_a   1.000
_cell.length_b   1.000
_cell.length_c   1.000
_cell.angle_alpha   90.00
_cell.angle_beta   90.00
_cell.angle_gamma   90.00
#
_symmetry.space_group_name_H-M   'P 1'
#
loop_
_entity.id
_entity.type
_entity.pdbx_description
1 polymer ?
#
loop_
_entity_poly.entity_id
_entity_poly.type
_entity_poly.pdbx_seq_one_letter_code
_entity_poly.pdbx_strand_id
1 'polypeptide(L)'
;MIQIAEHRTSYGLSYLEIRGCKEFNPIHIFECGQCFRWNLLPESRGIYLGVAGNRVLAVSATDGTNGKVITLANTDLREFEVFWKNYFDFERDYTAILQSLSGKDEYLKEAVNFGNGIRILRQEPFETLISFILSSNNNIPRIKGCIEKLSAAYGEKIETGAAFRQYLYENSSLQCVPTFYAFPTAERLSGVSADALGICCKAGYRCAYIQKTVCAYLKSPINGMALRNVSLSEARKMLCAYTGVGPKVADCVLLFAGLRTDAFPVDVWVRRVLENLYFKRAVSPREAEKFVSAYFDDLAGFAQQYLFYGIRECGLEFFTDLAQQPLEVV
;
A
#
# COMPACT_ATOMS: atom_id res chain seq x y z
N MET A 1 23.88 -3.58 -6.37
CA MET A 1 23.27 -2.95 -7.55
C MET A 1 22.17 -3.86 -8.06
N ILE A 2 21.00 -3.30 -8.35
CA ILE A 2 19.88 -4.05 -8.94
C ILE A 2 20.23 -4.38 -10.39
N GLN A 3 19.97 -5.63 -10.79
CA GLN A 3 20.13 -6.12 -12.16
C GLN A 3 18.75 -6.45 -12.71
N ILE A 4 18.48 -6.05 -13.96
CA ILE A 4 17.19 -6.25 -14.61
C ILE A 4 17.44 -6.89 -15.96
N ALA A 5 16.75 -8.00 -16.23
CA ALA A 5 16.76 -8.66 -17.52
C ALA A 5 15.32 -8.76 -18.05
N GLU A 6 15.11 -8.36 -19.29
CA GLU A 6 13.84 -8.60 -19.99
C GLU A 6 13.91 -9.94 -20.72
N HIS A 7 12.85 -10.72 -20.56
CA HIS A 7 12.69 -12.03 -21.16
C HIS A 7 11.35 -12.12 -21.87
N ARG A 8 11.21 -13.14 -22.71
CA ARG A 8 9.94 -13.52 -23.34
C ARG A 8 9.66 -14.98 -23.13
N THR A 9 8.40 -15.31 -22.83
CA THR A 9 7.94 -16.71 -22.84
C THR A 9 7.91 -17.25 -24.28
N SER A 10 7.76 -18.57 -24.43
CA SER A 10 7.62 -19.22 -25.74
C SER A 10 6.39 -18.74 -26.53
N TYR A 11 5.36 -18.25 -25.84
CA TYR A 11 4.15 -17.64 -26.42
C TYR A 11 4.19 -16.10 -26.44
N GLY A 12 5.38 -15.50 -26.27
CA GLY A 12 5.63 -14.09 -26.57
C GLY A 12 5.26 -13.08 -25.49
N LEU A 13 4.94 -13.50 -24.26
CA LEU A 13 4.71 -12.59 -23.14
C LEU A 13 6.05 -12.02 -22.65
N SER A 14 6.18 -10.69 -22.60
CA SER A 14 7.30 -10.03 -21.93
C SER A 14 7.17 -10.14 -20.40
N TYR A 15 8.30 -10.44 -19.76
CA TYR A 15 8.44 -10.36 -18.31
C TYR A 15 9.85 -9.90 -17.94
N LEU A 16 9.97 -9.29 -16.76
CA LEU A 16 11.25 -8.87 -16.21
C LEU A 16 11.67 -9.81 -15.09
N GLU A 17 12.95 -10.15 -15.07
CA GLU A 17 13.63 -10.73 -13.91
C GLU A 17 14.50 -9.66 -13.27
N ILE A 18 14.31 -9.43 -11.97
CA ILE A 18 15.04 -8.44 -11.19
C ILE A 18 15.81 -9.15 -10.07
N ARG A 19 17.11 -8.89 -9.97
CA ARG A 19 18.03 -9.45 -8.97
C ARG A 19 18.77 -8.36 -8.21
N GLY A 20 19.36 -8.72 -7.07
CA GLY A 20 20.18 -7.80 -6.26
C GLY A 20 19.36 -6.90 -5.33
N CYS A 21 18.09 -7.26 -5.08
CA CYS A 21 17.22 -6.66 -4.07
C CYS A 21 16.89 -7.73 -3.02
N LYS A 22 17.06 -7.44 -1.72
CA LYS A 22 16.76 -8.39 -0.64
C LYS A 22 15.39 -8.12 -0.02
N GLU A 23 15.05 -6.85 0.13
CA GLU A 23 13.86 -6.33 0.80
C GLU A 23 12.69 -6.23 -0.18
N PHE A 24 12.27 -7.38 -0.70
CA PHE A 24 11.09 -7.50 -1.57
C PHE A 24 10.39 -8.84 -1.33
N ASN A 25 9.23 -8.81 -0.68
CA ASN A 25 8.38 -9.98 -0.53
C ASN A 25 6.93 -9.58 -0.91
N PRO A 26 6.34 -10.18 -1.96
CA PRO A 26 4.98 -9.87 -2.39
C PRO A 26 3.93 -9.95 -1.28
N ILE A 27 4.02 -10.96 -0.40
CA ILE A 27 3.08 -11.09 0.73
C ILE A 27 3.23 -9.88 1.66
N HIS A 28 4.47 -9.56 2.03
CA HIS A 28 4.76 -8.43 2.91
C HIS A 28 4.31 -7.10 2.28
N ILE A 29 4.54 -6.89 0.99
CA ILE A 29 4.16 -5.66 0.28
C ILE A 29 2.64 -5.55 0.14
N PHE A 30 1.97 -6.59 -0.33
CA PHE A 30 0.56 -6.51 -0.74
C PHE A 30 -0.42 -6.75 0.39
N GLU A 31 -0.01 -7.47 1.44
CA GLU A 31 -0.88 -7.74 2.58
C GLU A 31 -0.63 -6.80 3.74
N CYS A 32 0.44 -5.99 3.80
CA CYS A 32 0.66 -5.04 4.92
C CYS A 32 -0.36 -3.89 5.04
N GLY A 33 -1.46 -3.90 4.27
CA GLY A 33 -2.62 -3.02 4.44
C GLY A 33 -2.51 -1.67 3.74
N GLN A 34 -1.45 -1.45 2.95
CA GLN A 34 -1.25 -0.23 2.17
C GLN A 34 -2.05 -0.20 0.86
N CYS A 35 -2.41 -1.35 0.30
CA CYS A 35 -3.06 -1.47 -1.00
C CYS A 35 -4.18 -2.53 -0.98
N PHE A 36 -5.08 -2.46 -1.96
CA PHE A 36 -6.30 -3.28 -1.97
C PHE A 36 -6.59 -3.99 -3.29
N ARG A 37 -5.79 -3.76 -4.33
CA ARG A 37 -6.01 -4.30 -5.69
C ARG A 37 -4.98 -5.34 -6.12
N TRP A 38 -4.25 -5.89 -5.16
CA TRP A 38 -3.33 -7.01 -5.34
C TRP A 38 -3.91 -8.25 -4.65
N ASN A 39 -3.98 -9.34 -5.40
CA ASN A 39 -4.61 -10.59 -4.97
C ASN A 39 -3.72 -11.78 -5.31
N LEU A 40 -3.53 -12.68 -4.35
CA LEU A 40 -2.81 -13.93 -4.57
C LEU A 40 -3.58 -14.81 -5.58
N LEU A 41 -2.89 -15.31 -6.59
CA LEU A 41 -3.47 -16.24 -7.55
C LEU A 41 -3.73 -17.62 -6.90
N PRO A 42 -4.88 -18.26 -7.16
CA PRO A 42 -5.21 -19.57 -6.62
C PRO A 42 -4.18 -20.63 -6.97
N GLU A 43 -3.74 -21.41 -5.97
CA GLU A 43 -2.74 -22.49 -6.09
C GLU A 43 -1.47 -22.08 -6.84
N SER A 44 -1.15 -20.77 -6.82
CA SER A 44 0.08 -20.26 -7.37
C SER A 44 1.22 -20.41 -6.35
N ARG A 45 2.45 -20.45 -6.86
CA ARG A 45 3.67 -20.41 -6.03
C ARG A 45 3.98 -18.98 -5.57
N GLY A 46 3.01 -18.32 -4.94
CA GLY A 46 3.16 -16.96 -4.41
C GLY A 46 3.07 -15.84 -5.45
N ILE A 47 2.29 -16.04 -6.53
CA ILE A 47 2.12 -15.02 -7.58
C ILE A 47 0.93 -14.13 -7.22
N TYR A 48 1.19 -12.84 -7.10
CA TYR A 48 0.16 -11.82 -6.92
C TYR A 48 -0.19 -11.18 -8.25
N LEU A 49 -1.49 -11.06 -8.51
CA LEU A 49 -2.06 -10.38 -9.66
C LEU A 49 -2.70 -9.08 -9.19
N GLY A 50 -2.37 -7.97 -9.84
CA GLY A 50 -2.93 -6.67 -9.47
C GLY A 50 -3.06 -5.67 -10.59
N VAL A 51 -3.81 -4.61 -10.29
CA VAL A 51 -4.06 -3.47 -11.18
C VAL A 51 -3.56 -2.20 -10.51
N ALA A 52 -2.71 -1.44 -11.20
CA ALA A 52 -2.24 -0.13 -10.75
C ALA A 52 -1.94 0.77 -11.95
N GLY A 53 -2.36 2.04 -11.88
CA GLY A 53 -2.06 3.03 -12.94
C GLY A 53 -2.46 2.58 -14.35
N ASN A 54 -3.65 1.98 -14.47
CA ASN A 54 -4.18 1.42 -15.73
C ASN A 54 -3.35 0.27 -16.34
N ARG A 55 -2.60 -0.47 -15.50
CA ARG A 55 -1.78 -1.62 -15.92
C ARG A 55 -2.10 -2.83 -15.08
N VAL A 56 -1.97 -4.01 -15.68
CA VAL A 56 -2.14 -5.31 -15.02
C VAL A 56 -0.78 -6.00 -14.95
N LEU A 57 -0.42 -6.50 -13.78
CA LEU A 57 0.88 -7.15 -13.57
C LEU A 57 0.71 -8.41 -12.71
N ALA A 58 1.47 -9.45 -13.04
CA ALA A 58 1.68 -10.59 -12.16
C ALA A 58 3.08 -10.51 -11.55
N VAL A 59 3.18 -10.65 -10.23
CA VAL A 59 4.40 -10.44 -9.45
C VAL A 59 4.67 -11.64 -8.55
N SER A 60 5.90 -12.15 -8.60
CA SER A 60 6.40 -13.13 -7.63
C SER A 60 7.83 -12.82 -7.24
N ALA A 61 8.25 -13.34 -6.09
CA ALA A 61 9.66 -13.31 -5.71
C ALA A 61 10.05 -14.61 -5.02
N THR A 62 11.20 -15.16 -5.39
CA THR A 62 11.80 -16.33 -4.74
C THR A 62 13.18 -15.99 -4.19
N ASP A 63 13.69 -16.81 -3.26
CA ASP A 63 15.06 -16.67 -2.78
C ASP A 63 16.06 -17.11 -3.86
N GLY A 64 17.10 -16.29 -4.04
CA GLY A 64 18.25 -16.56 -4.89
C GLY A 64 19.56 -16.42 -4.11
N THR A 65 20.67 -16.65 -4.78
CA THR A 65 22.02 -16.63 -4.16
C THR A 65 22.40 -15.26 -3.59
N ASN A 66 21.93 -14.17 -4.21
CA ASN A 66 22.28 -12.78 -3.84
C ASN A 66 21.01 -11.94 -3.60
N GLY A 67 20.09 -12.44 -2.77
CA GLY A 67 18.81 -11.80 -2.47
C GLY A 67 17.66 -12.43 -3.24
N LYS A 68 16.63 -11.64 -3.56
CA LYS A 68 15.44 -12.14 -4.26
C LYS A 68 15.66 -12.22 -5.76
N VAL A 69 14.98 -13.18 -6.38
CA VAL A 69 14.70 -13.21 -7.82
C VAL A 69 13.25 -12.79 -7.99
N ILE A 70 13.03 -11.56 -8.45
CA ILE A 70 11.69 -10.98 -8.59
C ILE A 70 11.28 -11.10 -10.06
N THR A 71 10.09 -11.64 -10.30
CA THR A 71 9.50 -11.75 -11.64
C THR A 71 8.34 -10.78 -11.74
N LEU A 72 8.39 -9.88 -12.73
CA LEU A 72 7.28 -9.00 -13.11
C LEU A 72 6.80 -9.41 -14.51
N ALA A 73 5.65 -10.09 -14.60
CA ALA A 73 5.10 -10.57 -15.86
C ALA A 73 3.96 -9.66 -16.37
N ASN A 74 3.88 -9.50 -17.69
CA ASN A 74 3.03 -8.52 -18.39
C ASN A 74 3.56 -7.08 -18.34
N THR A 75 4.87 -6.93 -18.37
CA THR A 75 5.57 -5.64 -18.51
C THR A 75 6.84 -5.84 -19.33
N ASP A 76 7.32 -4.76 -19.95
CA ASP A 76 8.64 -4.67 -20.57
C ASP A 76 9.52 -3.67 -19.79
N LEU A 77 10.78 -3.52 -20.22
CA LEU A 77 11.73 -2.64 -19.55
C LEU A 77 11.30 -1.17 -19.63
N ARG A 78 10.63 -0.75 -20.71
CA ARG A 78 10.18 0.63 -20.89
C ARG A 78 9.08 0.97 -19.89
N GLU A 79 8.06 0.12 -19.79
CA GLU A 79 6.98 0.31 -18.82
C GLU A 79 7.51 0.26 -17.38
N PHE A 80 8.49 -0.60 -17.11
CA PHE A 80 9.12 -0.66 -15.81
C PHE A 80 9.78 0.66 -15.42
N GLU A 81 10.64 1.23 -16.27
CA GLU A 81 11.31 2.50 -15.97
C GLU A 81 10.32 3.66 -15.82
N VAL A 82 9.23 3.67 -16.58
CA VAL A 82 8.22 4.74 -16.55
C VAL A 82 7.28 4.63 -15.34
N PHE A 83 6.99 3.41 -14.88
CA PHE A 83 5.95 3.19 -13.88
C PHE A 83 6.38 2.28 -12.72
N TRP A 84 6.68 1.01 -13.00
CA TRP A 84 6.86 0.01 -11.95
C TRP A 84 8.05 0.25 -11.03
N LYS A 85 9.14 0.82 -11.56
CA LYS A 85 10.33 1.18 -10.79
C LYS A 85 9.99 2.14 -9.64
N ASN A 86 9.24 3.20 -9.95
CA ASN A 86 8.77 4.16 -8.96
C ASN A 86 7.62 3.59 -8.11
N TYR A 87 6.68 2.86 -8.70
CA TYR A 87 5.54 2.27 -7.96
C TYR A 87 6.00 1.36 -6.81
N PHE A 88 7.00 0.52 -7.05
CA PHE A 88 7.61 -0.36 -6.04
C PHE A 88 8.78 0.29 -5.26
N ASP A 89 9.03 1.57 -5.50
CA ASP A 89 10.05 2.35 -4.79
C ASP A 89 11.47 1.75 -4.87
N PHE A 90 11.84 1.14 -6.00
CA PHE A 90 13.08 0.36 -6.17
C PHE A 90 14.37 1.15 -5.93
N GLU A 91 14.34 2.48 -6.04
CA GLU A 91 15.51 3.35 -5.86
C GLU A 91 15.85 3.60 -4.39
N ARG A 92 14.91 3.36 -3.47
CA ARG A 92 15.15 3.55 -2.04
C ARG A 92 15.94 2.39 -1.46
N ASP A 93 16.94 2.72 -0.66
CA ASP A 93 17.73 1.77 0.11
C ASP A 93 16.96 1.31 1.36
N TYR A 94 16.16 0.25 1.19
CA TYR A 94 15.45 -0.35 2.31
C TYR A 94 16.39 -1.07 3.27
N THR A 95 17.54 -1.58 2.82
CA THR A 95 18.53 -2.19 3.73
C THR A 95 18.96 -1.19 4.80
N ALA A 96 19.28 0.04 4.42
CA ALA A 96 19.64 1.11 5.36
C ALA A 96 18.48 1.49 6.30
N ILE A 97 17.25 1.52 5.80
CA ILE A 97 16.04 1.80 6.61
C ILE A 97 15.84 0.69 7.65
N LEU A 98 15.93 -0.58 7.24
CA LEU A 98 15.79 -1.72 8.15
C LEU A 98 16.86 -1.67 9.24
N GLN A 99 18.13 -1.41 8.88
CA GLN A 99 19.22 -1.29 9.85
C GLN A 99 18.98 -0.15 10.86
N SER A 100 18.53 1.01 10.38
CA SER A 100 18.23 2.15 11.25
C SER A 100 17.08 1.86 12.21
N LEU A 101 15.98 1.28 11.71
CA LEU A 101 14.82 0.94 12.53
C LEU A 101 15.11 -0.18 13.52
N SER A 102 15.74 -1.28 13.09
CA SER A 102 16.11 -2.39 13.98
C SER A 102 17.11 -2.00 15.07
N GLY A 103 17.85 -0.90 14.89
CA GLY A 103 18.77 -0.38 15.90
C GLY A 103 18.12 0.53 16.95
N LYS A 104 16.84 0.90 16.80
CA LYS A 104 16.16 1.84 17.72
C LYS A 104 15.67 1.17 19.00
N ASP A 105 14.97 0.04 18.87
CA ASP A 105 14.44 -0.74 19.99
C ASP A 105 14.15 -2.19 19.56
N GLU A 106 13.91 -3.08 20.53
CA GLU A 106 13.63 -4.50 20.27
C GLU A 106 12.26 -4.73 19.59
N TYR A 107 11.28 -3.84 19.79
CA TYR A 107 9.97 -3.96 19.15
C TYR A 107 10.07 -3.74 17.64
N LEU A 108 10.80 -2.70 17.21
CA LEU A 108 11.07 -2.42 15.81
C LEU A 108 11.94 -3.48 15.18
N LYS A 109 12.96 -3.97 15.88
CA LYS A 109 13.80 -5.07 15.41
C LYS A 109 12.98 -6.31 15.10
N GLU A 110 12.07 -6.69 15.99
CA GLU A 110 11.19 -7.84 15.79
C GLU A 110 10.19 -7.59 14.64
N ALA A 111 9.56 -6.41 14.60
CA ALA A 111 8.66 -6.01 13.52
C ALA A 111 9.35 -6.02 12.15
N VAL A 112 10.58 -5.50 12.08
CA VAL A 112 11.40 -5.48 10.87
C VAL A 112 11.79 -6.90 10.46
N ASN A 113 12.19 -7.77 11.39
CA ASN A 113 12.53 -9.15 11.08
C ASN A 113 11.35 -9.90 10.46
N PHE A 114 10.16 -9.72 11.03
CA PHE A 114 8.92 -10.31 10.51
C PHE A 114 8.51 -9.72 9.15
N GLY A 115 8.64 -8.40 8.99
CA GLY A 115 8.19 -7.67 7.81
C GLY A 115 9.28 -7.32 6.79
N ASN A 116 10.48 -7.91 6.83
CA ASN A 116 11.70 -7.44 6.13
C ASN A 116 11.62 -7.24 4.60
N GLY A 117 10.52 -7.67 3.98
CA GLY A 117 10.26 -7.53 2.55
C GLY A 117 9.24 -6.44 2.23
N ILE A 118 8.71 -5.72 3.22
CA ILE A 118 7.82 -4.57 3.04
C ILE A 118 8.56 -3.50 2.24
N ARG A 119 7.85 -2.95 1.26
CA ARG A 119 8.16 -1.70 0.57
C ARG A 119 6.92 -0.84 0.55
N ILE A 120 7.05 0.45 0.80
CA ILE A 120 5.94 1.40 0.68
C ILE A 120 5.75 1.72 -0.80
N LEU A 121 4.57 1.36 -1.31
CA LEU A 121 4.19 1.62 -2.68
C LEU A 121 3.97 3.11 -2.91
N ARG A 122 4.20 3.56 -4.15
CA ARG A 122 3.88 4.92 -4.61
C ARG A 122 2.62 4.89 -5.47
N GLN A 123 1.48 4.67 -4.84
CA GLN A 123 0.18 4.53 -5.51
C GLN A 123 -0.34 5.87 -6.06
N GLU A 124 -1.32 5.80 -6.96
CA GLU A 124 -1.96 7.00 -7.51
C GLU A 124 -2.76 7.72 -6.41
N PRO A 125 -2.57 9.05 -6.21
CA PRO A 125 -3.19 9.77 -5.09
C PRO A 125 -4.72 9.71 -5.02
N PHE A 126 -5.43 9.79 -6.14
CA PHE A 126 -6.89 9.76 -6.15
C PHE A 126 -7.45 8.37 -5.81
N GLU A 127 -6.90 7.31 -6.39
CA GLU A 127 -7.22 5.92 -6.03
C GLU A 127 -6.93 5.66 -4.55
N THR A 128 -5.80 6.15 -4.04
CA THR A 128 -5.43 6.03 -2.62
C THR A 128 -6.45 6.76 -1.73
N LEU A 129 -6.82 8.00 -2.09
CA LEU A 129 -7.81 8.80 -1.36
C LEU A 129 -9.15 8.08 -1.24
N ILE A 130 -9.72 7.62 -2.35
CA ILE A 130 -11.01 6.93 -2.35
C ILE A 130 -10.93 5.59 -1.62
N SER A 131 -9.84 4.84 -1.81
CA SER A 131 -9.61 3.55 -1.14
C SER A 131 -9.56 3.70 0.38
N PHE A 132 -8.88 4.71 0.91
CA PHE A 132 -8.81 4.90 2.35
C PHE A 132 -10.06 5.54 2.95
N ILE A 133 -10.85 6.31 2.19
CA ILE A 133 -12.23 6.67 2.59
C ILE A 133 -13.04 5.37 2.77
N LEU A 134 -12.97 4.45 1.81
CA LEU A 134 -13.63 3.13 1.90
C LEU A 134 -13.12 2.27 3.07
N SER A 135 -11.87 2.47 3.51
CA SER A 135 -11.27 1.75 4.63
C SER A 135 -11.81 2.14 6.01
N SER A 136 -12.34 3.35 6.17
CA SER A 136 -12.76 3.90 7.47
C SER A 136 -13.81 3.00 8.13
N ASN A 137 -13.54 2.44 9.32
CA ASN A 137 -14.43 1.50 10.02
C ASN A 137 -14.91 0.31 9.16
N ASN A 138 -13.97 -0.36 8.50
CA ASN A 138 -14.22 -1.45 7.56
C ASN A 138 -13.14 -2.54 7.69
N ASN A 139 -13.33 -3.69 7.05
CA ASN A 139 -12.33 -4.77 7.02
C ASN A 139 -11.75 -4.95 5.61
N ILE A 140 -10.51 -5.44 5.51
CA ILE A 140 -9.76 -5.53 4.26
C ILE A 140 -10.54 -6.29 3.16
N PRO A 141 -11.12 -7.49 3.40
CA PRO A 141 -11.89 -8.18 2.36
C PRO A 141 -13.05 -7.36 1.80
N ARG A 142 -13.80 -6.66 2.66
CA ARG A 142 -14.89 -5.80 2.22
C ARG A 142 -14.37 -4.57 1.47
N ILE A 143 -13.23 -4.00 1.88
CA ILE A 143 -12.60 -2.87 1.19
C ILE A 143 -12.19 -3.28 -0.23
N LYS A 144 -11.42 -4.38 -0.38
CA LYS A 144 -11.02 -4.94 -1.68
C LYS A 144 -12.26 -5.14 -2.57
N GLY A 145 -13.31 -5.78 -2.04
CA GLY A 145 -14.55 -6.02 -2.77
C GLY A 145 -15.34 -4.76 -3.17
N CYS A 146 -15.30 -3.68 -2.38
CA CYS A 146 -15.91 -2.40 -2.75
C CYS A 146 -15.14 -1.76 -3.93
N ILE A 147 -13.81 -1.76 -3.86
CA ILE A 147 -12.93 -1.16 -4.87
C ILE A 147 -13.03 -1.90 -6.21
N GLU A 148 -13.06 -3.24 -6.19
CA GLU A 148 -13.22 -4.01 -7.44
C GLU A 148 -14.58 -3.80 -8.08
N LYS A 149 -15.67 -3.71 -7.31
CA LYS A 149 -17.00 -3.38 -7.86
C LYS A 149 -17.07 -1.98 -8.44
N LEU A 150 -16.47 -1.00 -7.75
CA LEU A 150 -16.38 0.37 -8.23
C LEU A 150 -15.61 0.44 -9.55
N SER A 151 -14.48 -0.27 -9.63
CA SER A 151 -13.64 -0.35 -10.83
C SER A 151 -14.37 -1.06 -11.96
N ALA A 152 -15.05 -2.18 -11.71
CA ALA A 152 -15.81 -2.89 -12.73
C ALA A 152 -17.01 -2.09 -13.28
N ALA A 153 -17.66 -1.27 -12.45
CA ALA A 153 -18.82 -0.50 -12.88
C ALA A 153 -18.46 0.81 -13.60
N TYR A 154 -17.37 1.47 -13.18
CA TYR A 154 -17.05 2.82 -13.64
C TYR A 154 -15.65 2.97 -14.21
N GLY A 155 -14.77 1.99 -14.06
CA GLY A 155 -13.43 1.98 -14.65
C GLY A 155 -13.45 1.53 -16.11
N GLU A 156 -12.38 1.89 -16.84
CA GLU A 156 -12.17 1.41 -18.19
C GLU A 156 -11.67 -0.03 -18.16
N LYS A 157 -12.19 -0.87 -19.06
CA LYS A 157 -11.72 -2.24 -19.22
C LYS A 157 -10.28 -2.22 -19.72
N ILE A 158 -9.41 -2.98 -19.07
CA ILE A 158 -8.02 -3.15 -19.48
C ILE A 158 -7.92 -4.41 -20.31
N GLU A 159 -7.59 -4.27 -21.59
CA GLU A 159 -7.36 -5.40 -22.46
C GLU A 159 -6.01 -6.05 -22.14
N THR A 160 -6.03 -7.37 -21.97
CA THR A 160 -4.82 -8.18 -21.79
C THR A 160 -4.61 -9.08 -23.01
N GLY A 161 -3.34 -9.29 -23.39
CA GLY A 161 -2.99 -10.13 -24.53
C GLY A 161 -3.25 -11.62 -24.27
N ALA A 162 -3.39 -12.40 -25.35
CA ALA A 162 -3.52 -13.86 -25.26
C ALA A 162 -2.33 -14.51 -24.54
N ALA A 163 -1.13 -13.96 -24.73
CA ALA A 163 0.09 -14.41 -24.07
C ALA A 163 0.01 -14.28 -22.53
N PHE A 164 -0.59 -13.20 -22.02
CA PHE A 164 -0.76 -13.04 -20.57
C PHE A 164 -1.83 -13.98 -20.01
N ARG A 165 -2.92 -14.20 -20.74
CA ARG A 165 -3.93 -15.21 -20.36
C ARG A 165 -3.30 -16.60 -20.24
N GLN A 166 -2.47 -16.99 -21.21
CA GLN A 166 -1.74 -18.26 -21.19
C GLN A 166 -0.84 -18.36 -19.94
N TYR A 167 -0.08 -17.30 -19.64
CA TYR A 167 0.76 -17.26 -18.44
C TYR A 167 -0.04 -17.47 -17.15
N LEU A 168 -1.21 -16.84 -17.02
CA LEU A 168 -2.06 -17.02 -15.83
C LEU A 168 -2.54 -18.46 -15.69
N TYR A 169 -2.95 -19.12 -16.79
CA TYR A 169 -3.36 -20.52 -16.76
C TYR A 169 -2.21 -21.48 -16.43
N GLU A 170 -0.99 -21.22 -16.92
CA GLU A 170 0.18 -22.07 -16.63
C GLU A 170 0.68 -21.94 -15.19
N ASN A 171 0.37 -20.83 -14.53
CA ASN A 171 0.93 -20.48 -13.22
C ASN A 171 -0.11 -20.42 -12.09
N SER A 172 -1.35 -20.85 -12.34
CA SER A 172 -2.41 -20.89 -11.34
C SER A 172 -3.50 -21.90 -11.69
N SER A 173 -4.36 -22.24 -10.74
CA SER A 173 -5.54 -23.09 -10.96
C SER A 173 -6.79 -22.31 -11.42
N LEU A 174 -6.60 -21.12 -12.03
CA LEU A 174 -7.71 -20.30 -12.51
C LEU A 174 -8.58 -21.05 -13.52
N GLN A 175 -9.89 -21.11 -13.26
CA GLN A 175 -10.88 -21.63 -14.22
C GLN A 175 -11.13 -20.63 -15.35
N CYS A 176 -11.12 -19.34 -15.03
CA CYS A 176 -11.25 -18.27 -16.00
C CYS A 176 -10.34 -17.09 -15.63
N VAL A 177 -9.79 -16.42 -16.65
CA VAL A 177 -9.05 -15.17 -16.43
C VAL A 177 -10.05 -14.07 -16.09
N PRO A 178 -9.87 -13.33 -14.99
CA PRO A 178 -10.76 -12.24 -14.64
C PRO A 178 -10.71 -11.12 -15.69
N THR A 179 -11.81 -10.38 -15.83
CA THR A 179 -11.76 -9.10 -16.57
C THR A 179 -11.16 -8.04 -15.67
N PHE A 180 -10.20 -7.28 -16.21
CA PHE A 180 -9.51 -6.22 -15.48
C PHE A 180 -10.12 -4.87 -15.81
N TYR A 181 -10.22 -4.02 -14.79
CA TYR A 181 -10.70 -2.65 -14.92
C TYR A 181 -9.76 -1.69 -14.19
N ALA A 182 -9.45 -0.57 -14.85
CA ALA A 182 -8.76 0.55 -14.25
C ALA A 182 -9.56 1.09 -13.06
N PHE A 183 -8.89 1.78 -12.14
CA PHE A 183 -9.63 2.57 -11.17
C PHE A 183 -10.31 3.74 -11.91
N PRO A 184 -11.59 4.07 -11.62
CA PRO A 184 -12.29 5.12 -12.34
C PRO A 184 -11.66 6.49 -12.09
N THR A 185 -11.64 7.35 -13.10
CA THR A 185 -11.19 8.73 -12.93
C THR A 185 -12.20 9.56 -12.12
N ALA A 186 -11.74 10.69 -11.58
CA ALA A 186 -12.62 11.61 -10.86
C ALA A 186 -13.74 12.14 -11.78
N GLU A 187 -13.43 12.43 -13.04
CA GLU A 187 -14.39 12.89 -14.04
C GLU A 187 -15.47 11.84 -14.26
N ARG A 188 -15.08 10.56 -14.37
CA ARG A 188 -16.01 9.45 -14.57
C ARG A 188 -16.95 9.25 -13.38
N LEU A 189 -16.47 9.50 -12.16
CA LEU A 189 -17.29 9.41 -10.94
C LEU A 189 -18.16 10.66 -10.68
N SER A 190 -17.87 11.81 -11.31
CA SER A 190 -18.54 13.08 -11.01
C SER A 190 -20.05 13.10 -11.28
N GLY A 191 -20.50 12.28 -12.24
CA GLY A 191 -21.92 12.12 -12.59
C GLY A 191 -22.64 11.01 -11.80
N VAL A 192 -21.96 10.32 -10.89
CA VAL A 192 -22.53 9.17 -10.18
C VAL A 192 -23.12 9.61 -8.84
N SER A 193 -24.41 9.32 -8.62
CA SER A 193 -25.07 9.62 -7.35
C SER A 193 -24.59 8.72 -6.21
N ALA A 194 -24.71 9.19 -4.96
CA ALA A 194 -24.43 8.35 -3.80
C ALA A 194 -25.26 7.06 -3.77
N ASP A 195 -26.52 7.11 -4.23
CA ASP A 195 -27.39 5.92 -4.32
C ASP A 195 -26.88 4.93 -5.37
N ALA A 196 -26.47 5.41 -6.54
CA ALA A 196 -25.89 4.56 -7.59
C ALA A 196 -24.58 3.91 -7.11
N LEU A 197 -23.71 4.66 -6.43
CA LEU A 197 -22.53 4.11 -5.75
C LEU A 197 -22.93 3.06 -4.70
N GLY A 198 -24.01 3.31 -3.94
CA GLY A 198 -24.55 2.38 -2.95
C GLY A 198 -25.00 1.05 -3.54
N ILE A 199 -25.72 1.08 -4.67
CA ILE A 199 -26.15 -0.10 -5.41
C ILE A 199 -24.93 -0.88 -5.94
N CYS A 200 -23.94 -0.16 -6.46
CA CYS A 200 -22.73 -0.74 -7.06
C CYS A 200 -21.80 -1.37 -6.01
N CYS A 201 -21.19 -0.57 -5.14
CA CYS A 201 -20.07 -1.02 -4.31
C CYS A 201 -20.48 -1.39 -2.88
N LYS A 202 -21.73 -1.14 -2.47
CA LYS A 202 -22.26 -1.45 -1.12
C LYS A 202 -21.41 -0.86 0.01
N ALA A 203 -20.85 0.34 -0.21
CA ALA A 203 -19.98 1.04 0.75
C ALA A 203 -20.74 1.80 1.85
N GLY A 204 -22.07 1.79 1.83
CA GLY A 204 -22.94 2.41 2.85
C GLY A 204 -22.82 3.93 2.86
N TYR A 205 -22.74 4.54 4.05
CA TYR A 205 -22.64 5.99 4.21
C TYR A 205 -21.43 6.62 3.48
N ARG A 206 -20.39 5.82 3.20
CA ARG A 206 -19.18 6.25 2.49
C ARG A 206 -19.46 6.64 1.04
N CYS A 207 -20.54 6.16 0.44
CA CYS A 207 -20.94 6.57 -0.91
C CYS A 207 -21.19 8.09 -0.99
N ALA A 208 -21.82 8.66 0.04
CA ALA A 208 -22.02 10.11 0.12
C ALA A 208 -20.69 10.86 0.31
N TYR A 209 -19.71 10.26 1.00
CA TYR A 209 -18.37 10.84 1.16
C TYR A 209 -17.61 10.84 -0.16
N ILE A 210 -17.64 9.72 -0.89
CA ILE A 210 -17.01 9.59 -2.21
C ILE A 210 -17.58 10.64 -3.17
N GLN A 211 -18.91 10.74 -3.29
CA GLN A 211 -19.53 11.72 -4.19
C GLN A 211 -19.07 13.16 -3.88
N LYS A 212 -19.12 13.56 -2.60
CA LYS A 212 -18.67 14.91 -2.18
C LYS A 212 -17.17 15.11 -2.42
N THR A 213 -16.36 14.10 -2.14
CA THR A 213 -14.91 14.12 -2.34
C THR A 213 -14.54 14.22 -3.82
N VAL A 214 -15.24 13.52 -4.72
CA VAL A 214 -15.04 13.64 -6.17
C VAL A 214 -15.32 15.07 -6.64
N CYS A 215 -16.45 15.66 -6.20
CA CYS A 215 -16.77 17.05 -6.53
C CYS A 215 -15.74 18.06 -6.02
N ALA A 216 -15.18 17.84 -4.82
CA ALA A 216 -14.13 18.68 -4.28
C ALA A 216 -12.79 18.47 -5.01
N TYR A 217 -12.45 17.22 -5.33
CA TYR A 217 -11.23 16.85 -6.03
C TYR A 217 -11.15 17.46 -7.42
N LEU A 218 -12.25 17.47 -8.19
CA LEU A 218 -12.27 18.12 -9.51
C LEU A 218 -12.04 19.64 -9.46
N LYS A 219 -12.35 20.29 -8.34
CA LYS A 219 -12.08 21.73 -8.15
C LYS A 219 -10.66 21.99 -7.69
N SER A 220 -10.12 21.10 -6.86
CA SER A 220 -8.78 21.18 -6.31
C SER A 220 -8.19 19.78 -6.21
N PRO A 221 -7.57 19.26 -7.28
CA PRO A 221 -6.94 17.95 -7.27
C PRO A 221 -5.79 17.90 -6.27
N ILE A 222 -5.42 16.69 -5.83
CA ILE A 222 -4.24 16.53 -4.96
C ILE A 222 -2.99 16.96 -5.74
N ASN A 223 -2.37 18.05 -5.28
CA ASN A 223 -1.06 18.47 -5.76
C ASN A 223 0.03 17.85 -4.87
N GLY A 224 0.62 16.75 -5.35
CA GLY A 224 1.66 16.03 -4.62
C GLY A 224 2.92 16.85 -4.33
N MET A 225 3.27 17.82 -5.19
CA MET A 225 4.41 18.72 -4.95
C MET A 225 4.10 19.70 -3.82
N ALA A 226 2.89 20.27 -3.79
CA ALA A 226 2.47 21.15 -2.71
C ALA A 226 2.47 20.42 -1.35
N LEU A 227 1.93 19.19 -1.30
CA LEU A 227 1.90 18.38 -0.07
C LEU A 227 3.30 18.00 0.44
N ARG A 228 4.28 17.87 -0.47
CA ARG A 228 5.69 17.63 -0.12
C ARG A 228 6.39 18.85 0.48
N ASN A 229 6.00 20.05 0.06
CA ASN A 229 6.73 21.29 0.35
C ASN A 229 6.19 22.08 1.55
N VAL A 230 5.14 21.61 2.21
CA VAL A 230 4.58 22.20 3.43
C VAL A 230 4.86 21.33 4.65
N SER A 231 4.59 21.80 5.87
CA SER A 231 4.72 20.95 7.06
C SER A 231 3.73 19.78 7.01
N LEU A 232 4.04 18.68 7.71
CA LEU A 232 3.15 17.52 7.79
C LEU A 232 1.74 17.89 8.27
N SER A 233 1.64 18.81 9.25
CA SER A 233 0.36 19.30 9.76
C SER A 233 -0.47 20.03 8.70
N GLU A 234 0.18 20.87 7.87
CA GLU A 234 -0.48 21.57 6.77
C GLU A 234 -0.89 20.62 5.65
N ALA A 235 -0.02 19.67 5.27
CA ALA A 235 -0.35 18.63 4.30
C ALA A 235 -1.57 17.81 4.74
N ARG A 236 -1.62 17.43 6.02
CA ARG A 236 -2.77 16.75 6.63
C ARG A 236 -4.03 17.61 6.59
N LYS A 237 -3.93 18.89 6.94
CA LYS A 237 -5.06 19.84 6.88
C LYS A 237 -5.63 19.98 5.47
N MET A 238 -4.77 20.03 4.45
CA MET A 238 -5.18 20.07 3.04
C MET A 238 -6.00 18.83 2.66
N LEU A 239 -5.55 17.63 3.04
CA LEU A 239 -6.27 16.38 2.75
C LEU A 239 -7.56 16.22 3.56
N CYS A 240 -7.57 16.65 4.82
CA CYS A 240 -8.76 16.66 5.68
C CYS A 240 -9.88 17.60 5.18
N ALA A 241 -9.62 18.43 4.15
CA ALA A 241 -10.66 19.20 3.48
C ALA A 241 -11.62 18.32 2.65
N TYR A 242 -11.20 17.10 2.27
CA TYR A 242 -12.07 16.15 1.58
C TYR A 242 -13.02 15.46 2.57
N THR A 243 -14.25 15.17 2.12
CA THR A 243 -15.26 14.56 2.99
C THR A 243 -14.90 13.12 3.32
N GLY A 244 -14.99 12.76 4.60
CA GLY A 244 -14.64 11.41 5.07
C GLY A 244 -13.15 11.19 5.29
N VAL A 245 -12.33 12.25 5.18
CA VAL A 245 -10.89 12.21 5.46
C VAL A 245 -10.61 12.83 6.82
N GLY A 246 -10.29 11.98 7.79
CA GLY A 246 -9.71 12.41 9.08
C GLY A 246 -8.18 12.22 9.09
N PRO A 247 -7.50 12.57 10.21
CA PRO A 247 -6.05 12.50 10.33
C PRO A 247 -5.43 11.17 9.86
N LYS A 248 -5.99 10.03 10.27
CA LYS A 248 -5.52 8.71 9.86
C LYS A 248 -5.59 8.51 8.34
N VAL A 249 -6.71 8.87 7.72
CA VAL A 249 -6.91 8.70 6.27
C VAL A 249 -5.99 9.64 5.49
N ALA A 250 -5.82 10.88 5.95
CA ALA A 250 -4.88 11.82 5.37
C ALA A 250 -3.45 11.27 5.42
N ASP A 251 -3.01 10.75 6.57
CA ASP A 251 -1.67 10.17 6.70
C ASP A 251 -1.51 8.92 5.83
N CYS A 252 -2.54 8.07 5.67
CA CYS A 252 -2.49 6.95 4.73
C CYS A 252 -2.32 7.42 3.28
N VAL A 253 -2.99 8.49 2.87
CA VAL A 253 -2.83 9.06 1.52
C VAL A 253 -1.44 9.64 1.33
N LEU A 254 -0.93 10.38 2.33
CA LEU A 254 0.42 10.94 2.29
C LEU A 254 1.48 9.85 2.14
N LEU A 255 1.37 8.77 2.92
CA LEU A 255 2.34 7.69 2.94
C LEU A 255 2.24 6.80 1.70
N PHE A 256 1.06 6.24 1.44
CA PHE A 256 0.88 5.16 0.46
C PHE A 256 0.72 5.64 -0.98
N ALA A 257 0.59 6.96 -1.21
CA ALA A 257 0.77 7.58 -2.52
C ALA A 257 2.22 8.07 -2.74
N GLY A 258 3.14 7.76 -1.82
CA GLY A 258 4.56 8.14 -1.93
C GLY A 258 4.81 9.65 -1.82
N LEU A 259 3.96 10.38 -1.10
CA LEU A 259 4.07 11.83 -0.97
C LEU A 259 4.94 12.23 0.21
N ARG A 260 4.81 11.56 1.37
CA ARG A 260 5.56 11.87 2.59
C ARG A 260 5.87 10.60 3.39
N THR A 261 7.13 10.42 3.78
CA THR A 261 7.58 9.25 4.56
C THR A 261 7.56 9.46 6.07
N ASP A 262 7.42 10.70 6.53
CA ASP A 262 7.28 11.07 7.94
C ASP A 262 5.80 11.03 8.41
N ALA A 263 4.86 10.71 7.53
CA ALA A 263 3.46 10.50 7.89
C ALA A 263 3.29 9.18 8.67
N PHE A 264 2.55 9.21 9.78
CA PHE A 264 2.37 8.06 10.68
C PHE A 264 0.88 7.78 10.92
N PRO A 265 0.23 6.99 10.06
CA PRO A 265 -1.20 6.68 10.22
C PRO A 265 -1.51 5.94 11.53
N VAL A 266 -2.15 6.62 12.49
CA VAL A 266 -2.58 6.01 13.75
C VAL A 266 -4.01 5.47 13.64
N ASP A 267 -4.13 4.16 13.46
CA ASP A 267 -5.39 3.44 13.58
C ASP A 267 -5.53 2.75 14.96
N VAL A 268 -6.51 1.87 15.11
CA VAL A 268 -6.73 1.15 16.37
C VAL A 268 -5.59 0.18 16.72
N TRP A 269 -4.89 -0.37 15.73
CA TRP A 269 -3.79 -1.30 15.93
C TRP A 269 -2.51 -0.56 16.30
N VAL A 270 -2.16 0.47 15.54
CA VAL A 270 -1.00 1.32 15.84
C VAL A 270 -1.19 2.05 17.16
N ARG A 271 -2.41 2.47 17.50
CA ARG A 271 -2.69 3.02 18.84
C ARG A 271 -2.37 2.02 19.94
N ARG A 272 -2.77 0.75 19.79
CA ARG A 272 -2.44 -0.30 20.76
C ARG A 272 -0.93 -0.49 20.90
N VAL A 273 -0.17 -0.44 19.80
CA VAL A 273 1.30 -0.46 19.83
C VAL A 273 1.83 0.68 20.69
N LEU A 274 1.42 1.93 20.41
CA LEU A 274 1.89 3.10 21.16
C LEU A 274 1.54 2.99 22.65
N GLU A 275 0.29 2.67 22.96
CA GLU A 275 -0.20 2.64 24.35
C GLU A 275 0.39 1.48 25.16
N ASN A 276 0.60 0.30 24.58
CA ASN A 276 1.04 -0.89 25.30
C ASN A 276 2.55 -1.14 25.25
N LEU A 277 3.24 -0.65 24.23
CA LEU A 277 4.68 -0.88 24.07
C LEU A 277 5.50 0.33 24.51
N TYR A 278 5.13 1.53 24.07
CA TYR A 278 5.92 2.75 24.27
C TYR A 278 5.48 3.56 25.50
N PHE A 279 4.18 3.84 25.64
CA PHE A 279 3.67 4.73 26.69
C PHE A 279 3.23 4.02 27.97
N LYS A 280 2.83 2.73 27.88
CA LYS A 280 2.23 1.94 28.97
C LYS A 280 0.97 2.59 29.58
N ARG A 281 0.26 3.42 28.81
CA ARG A 281 -0.99 4.09 29.17
C ARG A 281 -1.72 4.58 27.91
N ALA A 282 -2.97 4.98 28.08
CA ALA A 282 -3.70 5.70 27.04
C ALA A 282 -2.96 6.98 26.64
N VAL A 283 -2.91 7.25 25.33
CA VAL A 283 -2.16 8.37 24.75
C VAL A 283 -3.07 9.29 23.96
N SER A 284 -2.95 10.60 24.15
CA SER A 284 -3.67 11.56 23.32
C SER A 284 -3.04 11.67 21.93
N PRO A 285 -3.81 12.07 20.89
CA PRO A 285 -3.25 12.24 19.54
C PRO A 285 -2.05 13.18 19.48
N ARG A 286 -2.05 14.25 20.30
CA ARG A 286 -0.96 15.23 20.34
C ARG A 286 0.31 14.69 20.98
N GLU A 287 0.18 13.86 22.01
CA GLU A 287 1.33 13.18 22.63
C GLU A 287 1.93 12.15 21.66
N ALA A 288 1.09 11.37 20.99
CA ALA A 288 1.52 10.42 19.98
C ALA A 288 2.29 11.09 18.84
N GLU A 289 1.76 12.21 18.30
CA GLU A 289 2.41 12.96 17.21
C GLU A 289 3.79 13.50 17.63
N LYS A 290 3.90 14.07 18.83
CA LYS A 290 5.18 14.56 19.36
C LYS A 290 6.21 13.44 19.52
N PHE A 291 5.81 12.31 20.10
CA PHE A 291 6.69 11.16 20.28
C PHE A 291 7.15 10.60 18.94
N VAL A 292 6.22 10.38 18.01
CA VAL A 292 6.52 9.84 16.67
C VAL A 292 7.54 10.73 15.95
N SER A 293 7.30 12.04 15.94
CA SER A 293 8.21 13.00 15.30
C SER A 293 9.60 13.00 15.93
N ALA A 294 9.69 12.93 17.27
CA ALA A 294 10.98 12.92 17.95
C ALA A 294 11.73 11.58 17.84
N TYR A 295 10.99 10.47 17.87
CA TYR A 295 11.58 9.13 18.00
C TYR A 295 11.86 8.47 16.66
N PHE A 296 10.97 8.60 15.68
CA PHE A 296 11.11 7.97 14.36
C PHE A 296 11.56 8.94 13.26
N ASP A 297 11.35 10.26 13.44
CA ASP A 297 11.75 11.31 12.51
C ASP A 297 11.26 11.02 11.06
N ASP A 298 12.10 11.23 10.04
CA ASP A 298 11.80 10.95 8.64
C ASP A 298 11.46 9.48 8.31
N LEU A 299 11.71 8.55 9.24
CA LEU A 299 11.40 7.13 9.11
C LEU A 299 10.05 6.72 9.72
N ALA A 300 9.28 7.68 10.23
CA ALA A 300 8.01 7.42 10.91
C ALA A 300 7.05 6.51 10.11
N GLY A 301 6.84 6.78 8.82
CA GLY A 301 5.95 5.97 7.99
C GLY A 301 6.44 4.53 7.79
N PHE A 302 7.76 4.32 7.71
CA PHE A 302 8.32 2.96 7.67
C PHE A 302 8.13 2.25 9.00
N ALA A 303 8.46 2.89 10.12
CA ALA A 303 8.24 2.36 11.46
C ALA A 303 6.76 1.97 11.68
N GLN A 304 5.85 2.87 11.29
CA GLN A 304 4.41 2.60 11.34
C GLN A 304 4.04 1.34 10.57
N GLN A 305 4.59 1.15 9.38
CA GLN A 305 4.24 0.04 8.51
C GLN A 305 4.70 -1.32 9.05
N TYR A 306 5.92 -1.39 9.60
CA TYR A 306 6.41 -2.62 10.25
C TYR A 306 5.61 -2.94 11.51
N LEU A 307 5.39 -1.94 12.38
CA LEU A 307 4.63 -2.11 13.63
C LEU A 307 3.18 -2.52 13.36
N PHE A 308 2.52 -1.88 12.39
CA PHE A 308 1.16 -2.22 11.98
C PHE A 308 1.07 -3.65 11.45
N TYR A 309 2.01 -4.05 10.57
CA TYR A 309 2.00 -5.39 10.01
C TYR A 309 2.20 -6.45 11.09
N GLY A 310 3.20 -6.27 11.98
CA GLY A 310 3.46 -7.19 13.09
C GLY A 310 2.26 -7.36 14.02
N ILE A 311 1.69 -6.26 14.54
CA ILE A 311 0.59 -6.37 15.51
C ILE A 311 -0.69 -6.94 14.89
N ARG A 312 -0.94 -6.66 13.60
CA ARG A 312 -2.15 -7.12 12.93
C ARG A 312 -2.10 -8.62 12.64
N GLU A 313 -0.95 -9.13 12.21
CA GLU A 313 -0.79 -10.56 11.89
C GLU A 313 -0.58 -11.42 13.14
N CYS A 314 0.15 -10.92 14.13
CA CYS A 314 0.60 -11.74 15.26
C CYS A 314 -0.01 -11.32 16.61
N GLY A 315 -0.75 -10.21 16.66
CA GLY A 315 -1.27 -9.67 17.91
C GLY A 315 -0.23 -8.93 18.74
N LEU A 316 -0.62 -8.49 19.94
CA LEU A 316 0.26 -7.74 20.85
C LEU A 316 1.33 -8.65 21.48
N GLU A 317 1.01 -9.93 21.70
CA GLU A 317 1.85 -10.92 22.35
C GLU A 317 3.22 -11.09 21.66
N PHE A 318 3.20 -10.99 20.33
CA PHE A 318 4.38 -10.96 19.47
C PHE A 318 5.46 -9.98 19.91
N PHE A 319 5.06 -8.84 20.52
CA PHE A 319 6.00 -7.84 21.01
C PHE A 319 6.30 -7.97 22.50
N THR A 320 5.45 -8.63 23.27
CA THR A 320 5.55 -8.64 24.74
C THR A 320 6.47 -9.73 25.28
N ASP A 321 6.78 -10.78 24.50
CA ASP A 321 7.79 -11.78 24.87
C ASP A 321 9.22 -11.21 24.96
N LEU A 322 9.42 -9.96 24.52
CA LEU A 322 10.68 -9.21 24.58
C LEU A 322 10.74 -8.22 25.76
N ALA A 323 9.64 -8.03 26.51
CA ALA A 323 9.47 -6.94 27.47
C ALA A 323 10.12 -7.18 28.85
N GLN A 324 11.38 -7.64 28.90
CA GLN A 324 12.18 -7.69 30.14
C GLN A 324 13.25 -6.59 30.25
N GLN A 325 13.30 -5.60 29.36
CA GLN A 325 14.20 -4.45 29.53
C GLN A 325 13.43 -3.12 29.46
N PRO A 326 13.51 -2.27 30.50
CA PRO A 326 12.88 -0.95 30.47
C PRO A 326 13.60 -0.05 29.47
N LEU A 327 12.84 0.51 28.52
CA LEU A 327 13.29 1.63 27.69
C LEU A 327 13.32 2.89 28.55
N GLU A 328 14.50 3.43 28.80
CA GLU A 328 14.64 4.78 29.37
C GLU A 328 14.17 5.79 28.31
N VAL A 329 12.98 6.34 28.50
CA VAL A 329 12.49 7.47 27.73
C VAL A 329 13.18 8.73 28.27
N VAL A 330 14.11 9.30 27.51
CA VAL A 330 14.76 10.59 27.79
C VAL A 330 13.87 11.75 27.38
#